data_AF-A0A1G2MTN0-F1
#
_entry.id   AF-A0A1G2MTN0-F1
#
_cell.length_a   1.000
_cell.length_b   1.000
_cell.length_c   1.000
_cell.angle_alpha   90.00
_cell.angle_beta   90.00
_cell.angle_gamma   90.00
#
_symmetry.space_group_name_H-M   'P 1'
#
loop_
_entity.id
_entity.type
_entity.pdbx_description
1 polymer ?
#
loop_
_entity_poly.entity_id
_entity_poly.type
_entity_poly.pdbx_seq_one_letter_code
_entity_poly.pdbx_strand_id
1 'polypeptide(L)'
;MKKIIIVVGVLILVGVGIFYIRRDVASQPDYKNISYQIESQSVMLKDGVDEVSIVSGSSTKSITRYFGNETKGDVNGDGIPDLVFLLTQENGGSATFYYVVAAFQNEKGGYTGTNAVLLGDRIAPQTTEFRDGEIIVNYADRKAGDPMTTKPSVGVSKYLKVVDNQLIEVSQ
;
A
#
# COMPACT_ATOMS: atom_id res chain seq x y z
N MET A 1 29.03 34.59 -42.87
CA MET A 1 28.46 35.12 -41.61
C MET A 1 26.97 34.83 -41.47
N LYS A 2 26.08 35.30 -42.37
CA LYS A 2 24.62 35.06 -42.30
C LYS A 2 24.19 33.58 -42.22
N LYS A 3 24.84 32.68 -42.97
CA LYS A 3 24.54 31.22 -42.95
C LYS A 3 24.86 30.54 -41.61
N ILE A 4 25.88 31.02 -40.89
CA ILE A 4 26.28 30.47 -39.58
C ILE A 4 25.25 30.86 -38.50
N ILE A 5 24.74 32.09 -38.55
CA ILE A 5 23.71 32.60 -37.61
C ILE A 5 22.41 31.81 -37.73
N ILE A 6 22.00 31.46 -38.95
CA ILE A 6 20.77 30.67 -39.18
C ILE A 6 20.90 29.25 -38.61
N VAL A 7 22.06 28.60 -38.79
CA VAL A 7 22.29 27.24 -38.27
C VAL A 7 22.29 27.23 -36.74
N VAL A 8 22.92 28.22 -36.10
CA VAL A 8 22.92 28.36 -34.64
C VAL A 8 21.52 28.63 -34.10
N GLY A 9 20.74 29.49 -34.77
CA GLY A 9 19.34 29.77 -34.39
C GLY A 9 18.44 28.52 -34.46
N VAL A 10 18.60 27.70 -35.51
CA VAL A 10 17.85 26.44 -35.65
C VAL A 10 18.26 25.42 -34.60
N LEU A 11 19.57 25.28 -34.30
CA LEU A 11 20.03 24.36 -33.26
C LEU A 11 19.55 24.76 -31.86
N ILE A 12 19.48 26.06 -31.57
CA ILE A 12 18.91 26.57 -30.31
C ILE A 12 17.41 26.27 -30.26
N LEU A 13 16.66 26.51 -31.34
CA LEU A 13 15.22 26.22 -31.38
C LEU A 13 14.91 24.72 -31.26
N VAL A 14 15.73 23.87 -31.88
CA VAL A 14 15.61 22.40 -31.74
C VAL A 14 15.99 21.97 -30.33
N GLY A 15 17.06 22.51 -29.75
CA GLY A 15 17.46 22.22 -28.38
C GLY A 15 16.41 22.65 -27.35
N VAL A 16 15.83 23.84 -27.51
CA VAL A 16 14.73 24.33 -26.68
C VAL A 16 13.46 23.50 -26.89
N GLY A 17 13.13 23.14 -28.13
CA GLY A 17 12.01 22.25 -28.44
C GLY A 17 12.16 20.88 -27.78
N ILE A 18 13.34 20.27 -27.85
CA ILE A 18 13.65 18.99 -27.19
C ILE A 18 13.60 19.15 -25.66
N PHE A 19 14.09 20.27 -25.11
CA PHE A 19 14.02 20.55 -23.66
C PHE A 19 12.58 20.69 -23.17
N TYR A 20 11.70 21.37 -23.91
CA TYR A 20 10.27 21.47 -23.59
C TYR A 20 9.54 20.13 -23.73
N ILE A 21 9.95 19.28 -24.68
CA ILE A 21 9.38 17.93 -24.87
C ILE A 21 9.86 16.96 -23.78
N ARG A 22 11.07 17.14 -23.24
CA ARG A 22 11.63 16.34 -22.13
C ARG A 22 11.31 16.91 -20.75
N ARG A 23 10.11 17.46 -20.56
CA ARG A 23 9.58 17.52 -19.19
C ARG A 23 9.27 16.08 -18.78
N ASP A 24 10.19 15.47 -18.04
CA ASP A 24 9.91 14.25 -17.29
C ASP A 24 8.68 14.54 -16.43
N VAL A 25 7.52 14.03 -16.86
CA VAL A 25 6.34 13.96 -16.00
C VAL A 25 6.77 13.02 -14.89
N ALA A 26 7.09 13.58 -13.72
CA ALA A 26 7.41 12.77 -12.55
C ALA A 26 6.27 11.76 -12.37
N SER A 27 6.57 10.48 -12.56
CA SER A 27 5.60 9.41 -12.36
C SER A 27 5.08 9.54 -10.94
N GLN A 28 3.76 9.57 -10.78
CA GLN A 28 3.17 9.48 -9.45
C GLN A 28 3.65 8.18 -8.79
N PRO A 29 3.88 8.16 -7.46
CA PRO A 29 4.32 6.96 -6.78
C PRO A 29 3.22 5.90 -6.83
N ASP A 30 3.64 4.67 -7.16
CA ASP A 30 2.81 3.47 -7.11
C ASP A 30 2.39 3.15 -5.66
N TYR A 31 1.27 2.44 -5.46
CA TYR A 31 0.78 2.08 -4.12
C TYR A 31 1.75 1.21 -3.32
N LYS A 32 2.72 0.55 -3.97
CA LYS A 32 3.82 -0.18 -3.29
C LYS A 32 5.02 0.72 -2.95
N ASN A 33 4.93 2.02 -3.22
CA ASN A 33 5.97 3.04 -3.08
C ASN A 33 5.48 4.28 -2.31
N ILE A 34 4.58 4.09 -1.33
CA ILE A 34 4.02 5.14 -0.47
C ILE A 34 4.03 4.74 1.00
N SER A 35 3.66 5.69 1.87
CA SER A 35 3.49 5.46 3.30
C SER A 35 2.11 4.92 3.68
N TYR A 36 2.08 4.04 4.67
CA TYR A 36 0.89 3.59 5.39
C TYR A 36 1.10 3.78 6.90
N GLN A 37 0.02 4.04 7.65
CA GLN A 37 0.11 4.17 9.10
C GLN A 37 -0.17 2.82 9.76
N ILE A 38 0.87 2.18 10.30
CA ILE A 38 0.74 0.92 11.05
C ILE A 38 0.90 1.27 12.53
N GLU A 39 -0.17 1.07 13.29
CA GLU A 39 -0.25 1.48 14.70
C GLU A 39 0.05 2.99 14.86
N SER A 40 1.18 3.35 15.45
CA SER A 40 1.62 4.75 15.61
C SER A 40 2.80 5.13 14.71
N GLN A 41 3.16 4.27 13.75
CA GLN A 41 4.33 4.45 12.90
C GLN A 41 3.96 4.61 11.42
N SER A 42 4.56 5.61 10.77
CA SER A 42 4.49 5.78 9.32
C SER A 42 5.51 4.86 8.67
N VAL A 43 5.02 3.84 7.96
CA VAL A 43 5.82 2.85 7.26
C VAL A 43 5.87 3.21 5.77
N MET A 44 7.04 3.60 5.26
CA MET A 44 7.24 3.96 3.85
C MET A 44 7.68 2.73 3.06
N LEU A 45 6.78 2.16 2.25
CA LEU A 45 7.16 1.07 1.36
C LEU A 45 8.01 1.58 0.20
N LYS A 46 8.99 0.76 -0.19
CA LYS A 46 9.77 0.90 -1.42
C LYS A 46 9.72 -0.44 -2.14
N ASP A 47 9.13 -0.45 -3.32
CA ASP A 47 8.84 -1.65 -4.10
C ASP A 47 8.13 -2.74 -3.27
N GLY A 48 7.22 -2.31 -2.40
CA GLY A 48 6.39 -3.16 -1.56
C GLY A 48 7.06 -3.64 -0.27
N VAL A 49 8.20 -3.07 0.12
CA VAL A 49 8.93 -3.48 1.34
C VAL A 49 9.41 -2.27 2.12
N ASP A 50 9.28 -2.33 3.44
CA ASP A 50 10.02 -1.47 4.38
C ASP A 50 10.79 -2.35 5.36
N GLU A 51 12.03 -1.97 5.66
CA GLU A 51 12.94 -2.75 6.50
C GLU A 51 13.74 -1.81 7.41
N VAL A 52 13.48 -1.90 8.71
CA VAL A 52 14.06 -1.02 9.74
C VAL A 52 14.74 -1.85 10.82
N SER A 53 15.99 -1.55 11.15
CA SER A 53 16.66 -2.18 12.28
C SER A 53 16.00 -1.78 13.60
N ILE A 54 15.60 -2.77 14.41
CA ILE A 54 14.88 -2.52 15.67
C ILE A 54 15.82 -1.93 16.73
N VAL A 55 17.07 -2.40 16.75
CA VAL A 55 18.12 -1.91 17.65
C VAL A 55 19.33 -1.54 16.80
N SER A 56 19.90 -0.36 17.06
CA SER A 56 21.13 0.07 16.37
C SER A 56 22.25 -0.94 16.62
N GLY A 57 22.80 -1.51 15.53
CA GLY A 57 23.84 -2.55 15.59
C GLY A 57 23.33 -4.00 15.73
N SER A 58 22.01 -4.24 15.77
CA SER A 58 21.43 -5.58 15.73
C SER A 58 21.15 -6.04 14.28
N SER A 59 21.22 -7.36 14.05
CA SER A 59 20.72 -8.00 12.83
C SER A 59 19.20 -8.18 12.81
N THR A 60 18.53 -7.90 13.94
CA THR A 60 17.07 -8.00 14.07
C THR A 60 16.40 -6.79 13.42
N LYS A 61 15.45 -7.07 12.52
CA LYS A 61 14.77 -6.04 11.72
C LYS A 61 13.25 -6.17 11.85
N SER A 62 12.58 -5.02 11.83
CA SER A 62 11.17 -4.91 11.52
C SER A 62 11.03 -4.89 10.01
N ILE A 63 10.27 -5.82 9.46
CA ILE A 63 10.05 -5.94 8.01
C ILE A 63 8.55 -5.84 7.78
N THR A 64 8.13 -4.80 7.06
CA THR A 64 6.77 -4.69 6.55
C THR A 64 6.78 -4.99 5.04
N ARG A 65 5.87 -5.83 4.57
CA ARG A 65 5.85 -6.29 3.19
C ARG A 65 4.43 -6.32 2.62
N TYR A 66 4.33 -5.93 1.36
CA TYR A 66 3.19 -6.18 0.49
C TYR A 66 2.92 -7.68 0.40
N PHE A 67 1.75 -8.11 0.85
CA PHE A 67 1.33 -9.52 0.80
C PHE A 67 0.51 -9.83 -0.47
N GLY A 68 -0.40 -8.93 -0.83
CA GLY A 68 -1.38 -9.17 -1.90
C GLY A 68 -2.80 -9.30 -1.35
N ASN A 69 -3.58 -10.21 -1.96
CA ASN A 69 -5.01 -10.38 -1.68
C ASN A 69 -5.80 -9.08 -1.94
N GLU A 70 -5.56 -8.51 -3.13
CA GLU A 70 -6.04 -7.19 -3.52
C GLU A 70 -7.47 -7.22 -4.06
N THR A 71 -8.26 -6.22 -3.69
CA THR A 71 -9.52 -5.85 -4.34
C THR A 71 -9.47 -4.41 -4.79
N LYS A 72 -10.28 -4.08 -5.80
CA LYS A 72 -10.38 -2.75 -6.39
C LYS A 72 -11.82 -2.26 -6.31
N GLY A 73 -12.01 -1.01 -5.90
CA GLY A 73 -13.33 -0.40 -5.77
C GLY A 73 -13.23 1.03 -5.28
N ASP A 74 -14.27 1.82 -5.50
CA ASP A 74 -14.37 3.19 -4.97
C ASP A 74 -14.73 3.11 -3.47
N VAL A 75 -13.71 2.95 -2.61
CA VAL A 75 -13.93 2.64 -1.19
C VAL A 75 -14.11 3.89 -0.35
N ASN A 76 -13.66 5.05 -0.85
CA ASN A 76 -13.84 6.35 -0.21
C ASN A 76 -15.04 7.15 -0.77
N GLY A 77 -15.65 6.69 -1.88
CA GLY A 77 -16.84 7.30 -2.48
C GLY A 77 -16.56 8.54 -3.32
N ASP A 78 -15.33 8.74 -3.80
CA ASP A 78 -14.94 9.89 -4.63
C ASP A 78 -15.13 9.66 -6.14
N GLY A 79 -15.56 8.46 -6.54
CA GLY A 79 -15.78 8.08 -7.93
C GLY A 79 -14.52 7.53 -8.63
N ILE A 80 -13.38 7.47 -7.95
CA ILE A 80 -12.12 6.92 -8.44
C ILE A 80 -11.88 5.56 -7.79
N PRO A 81 -11.63 4.50 -8.56
CA PRO A 81 -11.36 3.19 -7.99
C PRO A 81 -10.04 3.14 -7.20
N ASP A 82 -10.14 2.82 -5.92
CA ASP A 82 -9.04 2.60 -4.98
C ASP A 82 -8.59 1.13 -4.94
N LEU A 83 -7.50 0.87 -4.22
CA LEU A 83 -7.02 -0.48 -3.94
C LEU A 83 -7.08 -0.79 -2.45
N VAL A 84 -7.49 -2.01 -2.11
CA VAL A 84 -7.41 -2.55 -0.75
C VAL A 84 -6.66 -3.86 -0.79
N PHE A 85 -5.70 -4.04 0.10
CA PHE A 85 -4.82 -5.21 0.09
C PHE A 85 -4.22 -5.46 1.47
N LEU A 86 -3.47 -6.54 1.60
CA LEU A 86 -2.85 -6.94 2.86
C LEU A 86 -1.36 -6.60 2.91
N LEU A 87 -0.93 -6.19 4.11
CA LEU A 87 0.46 -6.10 4.51
C LEU A 87 0.77 -7.18 5.55
N THR A 88 2.00 -7.69 5.53
CA THR A 88 2.57 -8.48 6.62
C THR A 88 3.63 -7.69 7.36
N GLN A 89 3.72 -7.85 8.68
CA GLN A 89 4.81 -7.30 9.48
C GLN A 89 5.46 -8.37 10.37
N GLU A 90 6.78 -8.41 10.37
CA GLU A 90 7.62 -9.25 11.21
C GLU A 90 8.55 -8.35 12.05
N ASN A 91 8.52 -8.48 13.38
CA ASN A 91 9.30 -7.62 14.30
C ASN A 91 10.43 -8.39 14.99
N GLY A 92 11.19 -9.19 14.22
CA GLY A 92 12.35 -9.91 14.72
C GLY A 92 12.09 -11.19 15.52
N GLY A 93 10.82 -11.55 15.72
CA GLY A 93 10.39 -12.82 16.30
C GLY A 93 9.95 -13.83 15.22
N SER A 94 9.17 -14.83 15.64
CA SER A 94 8.53 -15.80 14.73
C SER A 94 7.08 -15.44 14.35
N ALA A 95 6.58 -14.32 14.88
CA ALA A 95 5.25 -13.82 14.57
C ALA A 95 5.25 -13.08 13.23
N THR A 96 4.16 -13.26 12.48
CA THR A 96 3.90 -12.53 11.24
C THR A 96 2.49 -11.97 11.35
N PHE A 97 2.39 -10.67 11.59
CA PHE A 97 1.11 -10.00 11.73
C PHE A 97 0.57 -9.60 10.36
N TYR A 98 -0.72 -9.77 10.15
CA TYR A 98 -1.41 -9.38 8.92
C TYR A 98 -2.26 -8.15 9.19
N TYR A 99 -2.20 -7.19 8.28
CA TYR A 99 -2.99 -5.97 8.33
C TYR A 99 -3.69 -5.75 6.99
N VAL A 100 -4.89 -5.17 7.03
CA VAL A 100 -5.55 -4.61 5.83
C VAL A 100 -5.27 -3.11 5.75
N VAL A 101 -4.98 -2.62 4.55
CA VAL A 101 -4.79 -1.21 4.21
C VAL A 101 -5.55 -0.86 2.92
N ALA A 102 -5.83 0.43 2.72
CA ALA A 102 -6.29 0.96 1.46
C ALA A 102 -5.29 1.98 0.90
N ALA A 103 -5.22 2.07 -0.42
CA ALA A 103 -4.49 3.06 -1.16
C ALA A 103 -5.48 3.85 -2.02
N PHE A 104 -5.74 5.10 -1.62
CA PHE A 104 -6.69 5.97 -2.30
C PHE A 104 -6.07 6.58 -3.54
N GLN A 105 -6.70 6.39 -4.69
CA GLN A 105 -6.20 6.91 -5.95
C GLN A 105 -6.74 8.32 -6.20
N ASN A 106 -5.86 9.23 -6.65
CA ASN A 106 -6.28 10.55 -7.10
C ASN A 106 -6.47 10.61 -8.63
N GLU A 107 -7.07 11.70 -9.12
CA GLU A 107 -7.33 11.93 -10.56
C GLU A 107 -6.07 11.87 -11.44
N LYS A 108 -4.89 12.11 -10.86
CA LYS A 108 -3.60 12.08 -11.56
C LYS A 108 -2.95 10.70 -11.53
N GLY A 109 -3.62 9.70 -10.96
CA GLY A 109 -3.17 8.31 -10.86
C GLY A 109 -2.23 8.02 -9.68
N GLY A 110 -1.96 9.00 -8.82
CA GLY A 110 -1.14 8.79 -7.61
C GLY A 110 -1.95 8.28 -6.43
N TYR A 111 -1.26 7.73 -5.43
CA TYR A 111 -1.89 7.09 -4.29
C TYR A 111 -1.57 7.75 -2.94
N THR A 112 -2.53 7.69 -2.02
CA THR A 112 -2.36 8.03 -0.59
C THR A 112 -2.76 6.82 0.27
N GLY A 113 -1.89 6.34 1.14
CA GLY A 113 -2.15 5.19 2.00
C GLY A 113 -2.95 5.54 3.26
N THR A 114 -3.74 4.58 3.76
CA THR A 114 -4.51 4.72 5.01
C THR A 114 -3.75 4.25 6.25
N ASN A 115 -4.45 4.28 7.39
CA ASN A 115 -4.13 3.41 8.50
C ASN A 115 -4.30 1.93 8.14
N ALA A 116 -3.57 1.10 8.84
CA ALA A 116 -3.64 -0.34 8.79
C ALA A 116 -4.50 -0.87 9.94
N VAL A 117 -5.37 -1.83 9.64
CA VAL A 117 -6.19 -2.52 10.63
C VAL A 117 -5.68 -3.95 10.80
N LEU A 118 -5.36 -4.33 12.04
CA LEU A 118 -4.84 -5.65 12.37
C LEU A 118 -5.90 -6.73 12.12
N LEU A 119 -5.51 -7.77 11.38
CA LEU A 119 -6.32 -8.98 11.17
C LEU A 119 -5.95 -10.08 12.16
N GLY A 120 -4.65 -10.26 12.44
CA GLY A 120 -4.15 -11.24 13.42
C GLY A 120 -2.71 -11.69 13.18
N ASP A 121 -2.23 -12.61 14.02
CA ASP A 121 -0.91 -13.25 13.92
C ASP A 121 -1.00 -14.60 13.20
N ARG A 122 -0.27 -14.75 12.10
CA ARG A 122 -0.15 -15.99 11.30
C ARG A 122 -1.53 -16.59 10.98
N ILE A 123 -2.45 -15.73 10.54
CA ILE A 123 -3.74 -16.13 9.97
C ILE A 123 -3.55 -16.80 8.60
N ALA A 124 -4.62 -17.37 8.05
CA ALA A 124 -4.65 -17.81 6.66
C ALA A 124 -5.61 -16.92 5.86
N PRO A 125 -5.11 -15.89 5.14
CA PRO A 125 -5.94 -15.03 4.28
C PRO A 125 -6.70 -15.83 3.22
N GLN A 126 -7.93 -15.41 2.94
CA GLN A 126 -8.79 -15.99 1.89
C GLN A 126 -9.10 -14.93 0.83
N THR A 127 -10.23 -14.23 0.94
CA THR A 127 -10.63 -13.18 0.00
C THR A 127 -10.61 -11.81 0.67
N THR A 128 -10.31 -10.79 -0.12
CA THR A 128 -10.67 -9.40 0.20
C THR A 128 -11.68 -8.97 -0.85
N GLU A 129 -12.82 -8.44 -0.41
CA GLU A 129 -13.92 -8.05 -1.28
C GLU A 129 -14.34 -6.61 -0.97
N PHE A 130 -14.84 -5.92 -2.00
CA PHE A 130 -15.55 -4.66 -1.81
C PHE A 130 -16.98 -4.83 -2.34
N ARG A 131 -17.97 -4.77 -1.45
CA ARG A 131 -19.38 -4.95 -1.79
C ARG A 131 -20.24 -4.06 -0.92
N ASP A 132 -21.26 -3.44 -1.52
CA ASP A 132 -22.26 -2.64 -0.80
C ASP A 132 -21.64 -1.51 0.06
N GLY A 133 -20.51 -0.93 -0.39
CA GLY A 133 -19.79 0.12 0.35
C GLY A 133 -18.95 -0.40 1.52
N GLU A 134 -18.75 -1.71 1.64
CA GLU A 134 -17.99 -2.35 2.69
C GLU A 134 -16.81 -3.14 2.14
N ILE A 135 -15.68 -3.02 2.83
CA ILE A 135 -14.51 -3.88 2.64
C ILE A 135 -14.71 -5.10 3.53
N ILE A 136 -14.66 -6.29 2.96
CA ILE A 136 -14.84 -7.56 3.66
C ILE A 136 -13.56 -8.37 3.51
N VAL A 137 -12.85 -8.59 4.61
CA VAL A 137 -11.63 -9.41 4.62
C VAL A 137 -11.95 -10.75 5.27
N ASN A 138 -11.90 -11.81 4.47
CA ASN A 138 -12.11 -13.17 4.91
C ASN A 138 -10.77 -13.86 5.15
N TYR A 139 -10.65 -14.53 6.29
CA TYR A 139 -9.47 -15.29 6.66
C TYR A 139 -9.83 -16.40 7.64
N ALA A 140 -8.94 -17.39 7.79
CA ALA A 140 -9.04 -18.33 8.89
C ALA A 140 -8.09 -17.92 10.02
N ASP A 141 -8.59 -18.02 11.25
CA ASP A 141 -7.82 -17.93 12.49
C ASP A 141 -7.81 -19.29 13.22
N ARG A 142 -7.01 -19.38 14.29
CA ARG A 142 -6.94 -20.57 15.15
C ARG A 142 -8.12 -20.58 16.12
N LYS A 143 -8.43 -21.76 16.69
CA LYS A 143 -9.37 -21.82 17.79
C LYS A 143 -8.74 -21.20 19.04
N ALA A 144 -9.57 -20.65 19.92
CA ALA A 144 -9.10 -20.16 21.20
C ALA A 144 -8.37 -21.27 21.97
N GLY A 145 -7.14 -21.00 22.38
CA GLY A 145 -6.28 -21.95 23.11
C GLY A 145 -5.46 -22.90 22.23
N ASP A 146 -5.64 -22.90 20.91
CA ASP A 146 -4.77 -23.67 20.01
C ASP A 146 -3.32 -23.14 20.08
N PRO A 147 -2.31 -24.03 20.07
CA PRO A 147 -0.92 -23.62 19.91
C PRO A 147 -0.69 -22.84 18.61
N MET A 148 0.30 -21.94 18.61
CA MET A 148 0.67 -21.17 17.42
C MET A 148 1.22 -22.02 16.26
N THR A 149 1.61 -23.27 16.54
CA THR A 149 2.00 -24.28 15.53
C THR A 149 0.79 -24.92 14.83
N THR A 150 -0.41 -24.79 15.39
CA THR A 150 -1.63 -25.28 14.76
C THR A 150 -2.01 -24.38 13.59
N LYS A 151 -2.44 -25.02 12.49
CA LYS A 151 -2.92 -24.32 11.30
C LYS A 151 -4.26 -23.62 11.60
N PRO A 152 -4.43 -22.35 11.20
CA PRO A 152 -5.73 -21.68 11.26
C PRO A 152 -6.85 -22.48 10.57
N SER A 153 -8.03 -22.52 11.18
CA SER A 153 -9.16 -23.34 10.71
C SER A 153 -10.55 -22.76 11.00
N VAL A 154 -10.66 -21.68 11.78
CA VAL A 154 -11.91 -21.00 12.09
C VAL A 154 -12.07 -19.82 11.14
N GLY A 155 -13.11 -19.83 10.30
CA GLY A 155 -13.40 -18.71 9.41
C GLY A 155 -13.79 -17.45 10.17
N VAL A 156 -13.21 -16.33 9.78
CA VAL A 156 -13.44 -14.98 10.31
C VAL A 156 -13.64 -14.02 9.13
N SER A 157 -14.59 -13.10 9.28
CA SER A 157 -14.80 -12.00 8.36
C SER A 157 -14.67 -10.69 9.13
N LYS A 158 -13.77 -9.81 8.68
CA LYS A 158 -13.66 -8.45 9.19
C LYS A 158 -14.27 -7.48 8.20
N TYR A 159 -15.19 -6.65 8.69
CA TYR A 159 -15.92 -5.66 7.90
C TYR A 159 -15.35 -4.29 8.19
N LEU A 160 -15.02 -3.53 7.15
CA LEU A 160 -14.45 -2.20 7.28
C LEU A 160 -15.13 -1.19 6.36
N LYS A 161 -15.14 0.07 6.80
CA LYS A 161 -15.51 1.23 5.99
C LYS A 161 -14.43 2.29 6.04
N VAL A 162 -14.41 3.15 5.03
CA VAL A 162 -13.65 4.39 5.07
C VAL A 162 -14.48 5.46 5.78
N VAL A 163 -13.95 6.03 6.85
CA VAL A 163 -14.49 7.19 7.56
C VAL A 163 -13.35 8.16 7.80
N ASP A 164 -13.51 9.42 7.39
CA ASP A 164 -12.47 10.45 7.50
C ASP A 164 -11.09 10.01 6.95
N ASN A 165 -11.10 9.35 5.78
CA ASN A 165 -9.91 8.76 5.13
C ASN A 165 -9.18 7.69 5.95
N GLN A 166 -9.88 7.06 6.91
CA GLN A 166 -9.36 5.97 7.72
C GLN A 166 -10.22 4.72 7.58
N LEU A 167 -9.57 3.55 7.62
CA LEU A 167 -10.25 2.27 7.77
C LEU A 167 -10.72 2.11 9.21
N ILE A 168 -12.03 1.95 9.37
CA ILE A 168 -12.70 1.67 10.63
C ILE A 168 -13.38 0.31 10.53
N GLU A 169 -13.11 -0.57 11.49
CA GLU A 169 -13.84 -1.82 11.63
C GLU A 169 -15.28 -1.53 12.07
N VAL A 170 -16.24 -2.12 11.34
CA VAL A 170 -17.66 -2.01 11.65
C VAL A 170 -18.16 -3.35 12.17
N SER A 171 -18.95 -3.31 13.24
CA SER A 171 -19.64 -4.51 13.72
C SER A 171 -20.80 -4.82 12.79
N GLN A 172 -20.93 -6.09 12.42
CA GLN A 172 -22.18 -6.66 11.88
C GLN A 172 -23.11 -7.02 13.04
#